data_AF-A0A2V9TX83-F1
#
_entry.id   AF-A0A2V9TX83-F1
#
_cell.length_a   1.000
_cell.length_b   1.000
_cell.length_c   1.000
_cell.angle_alpha   90.00
_cell.angle_beta   90.00
_cell.angle_gamma   90.00
#
_symmetry.space_group_name_H-M   'P 1'
#
loop_
_entity.id
_entity.type
_entity.pdbx_description
1 polymer ?
#
loop_
_entity_poly.entity_id
_entity_poly.type
_entity_poly.pdbx_seq_one_letter_code
_entity_poly.pdbx_strand_id
1 'polypeptide(L)'
;MATVRLRIDVSGTVGDQAWKNLQQFDPIQKAAFGPQFGSSGPSKNAPGEPHAKGEWIGAEITLQTPLLAQYAVSHYLEQARVLDADVVG
;
A
#
# COMPACT_ATOMS: atom_id res chain seq x y z
N MET A 1 -12.68 -7.10 13.17
CA MET A 1 -11.48 -6.40 12.68
C MET A 1 -11.75 -6.03 11.24
N ALA A 2 -11.22 -4.90 10.78
CA ALA A 2 -11.40 -4.46 9.41
C ALA A 2 -10.03 -4.38 8.73
N THR A 3 -9.97 -4.78 7.47
CA THR A 3 -8.74 -4.70 6.68
C THR A 3 -8.93 -3.63 5.61
N VAL A 4 -7.90 -2.83 5.39
CA VAL A 4 -7.85 -1.89 4.27
C VAL A 4 -6.78 -2.37 3.31
N ARG A 5 -7.14 -2.50 2.05
CA ARG A 5 -6.20 -2.81 0.97
C ARG A 5 -5.90 -1.54 0.21
N LEU A 6 -4.61 -1.31 0.01
CA LEU A 6 -4.05 -0.13 -0.64
C LEU A 6 -3.40 -0.55 -1.96
N ARG A 7 -3.51 0.27 -2.99
CA ARG A 7 -2.68 0.19 -4.20
C ARG A 7 -1.70 1.34 -4.19
N ILE A 8 -0.41 1.02 -4.20
CA ILE A 8 0.65 2.02 -4.04
C ILE A 8 1.48 2.04 -5.31
N ASP A 9 1.65 3.21 -5.90
CA ASP A 9 2.59 3.48 -6.96
C ASP A 9 4.02 3.37 -6.43
N VAL A 10 4.70 2.32 -6.88
CA VAL A 10 6.09 2.04 -6.52
C VAL A 10 7.07 2.60 -7.55
N SER A 11 6.57 3.19 -8.64
CA SER A 11 7.41 3.64 -9.74
C SER A 11 8.55 4.56 -9.30
N GLY A 12 9.74 4.29 -9.82
CA GLY A 12 10.96 5.01 -9.49
C GLY A 12 11.51 4.76 -8.08
N THR A 13 10.89 3.87 -7.29
CA THR A 13 11.40 3.46 -5.97
C THR A 13 12.03 2.07 -6.03
N VAL A 14 12.93 1.75 -5.10
CA VAL A 14 13.58 0.44 -5.03
C VAL A 14 12.95 -0.37 -3.89
N GLY A 15 12.43 -1.57 -4.20
CA GLY A 15 11.85 -2.46 -3.21
C GLY A 15 10.65 -1.85 -2.47
N ASP A 16 10.68 -1.84 -1.14
CA ASP A 16 9.59 -1.35 -0.29
C ASP A 16 9.70 0.15 0.09
N GLN A 17 10.57 0.89 -0.60
CA GLN A 17 10.79 2.32 -0.35
C GLN A 17 9.50 3.15 -0.49
N ALA A 18 8.68 2.88 -1.49
CA ALA A 18 7.41 3.58 -1.65
C ALA A 18 6.54 3.43 -0.39
N TRP A 19 6.42 2.22 0.15
CA TRP A 19 5.65 1.91 1.34
C TRP A 19 6.22 2.57 2.60
N LYS A 20 7.54 2.48 2.81
CA LYS A 20 8.22 3.08 3.96
C LYS A 20 8.13 4.60 3.99
N ASN A 21 8.03 5.23 2.82
CA ASN A 21 7.92 6.67 2.69
C ASN A 21 6.47 7.19 2.82
N LEU A 22 5.47 6.31 2.89
CA LEU A 22 4.10 6.71 3.20
C LEU A 22 3.98 7.05 4.69
N GLN A 23 3.14 8.04 4.98
CA GLN A 23 2.75 8.32 6.35
C GLN A 23 1.79 7.22 6.82
N GLN A 24 2.29 6.33 7.67
CA GLN A 24 1.51 5.23 8.21
C GLN A 24 0.37 5.77 9.09
N PHE A 25 -0.79 5.15 8.98
CA PHE A 25 -1.92 5.44 9.86
C PHE A 25 -1.67 4.84 11.26
N ASP A 26 -2.09 5.53 12.31
CA ASP A 26 -2.07 5.03 13.69
C ASP A 26 -3.52 5.09 14.19
N PRO A 27 -4.14 4.02 14.73
CA PRO A 27 -3.54 2.82 15.33
C PRO A 27 -3.67 1.53 14.50
N ILE A 28 -2.72 1.30 13.58
CA ILE A 28 -2.63 0.03 12.83
C ILE A 28 -2.24 -1.12 13.75
N GLN A 29 -2.94 -2.26 13.65
CA GLN A 29 -2.62 -3.49 14.35
C GLN A 29 -1.60 -4.34 13.59
N LYS A 30 -1.76 -4.42 12.27
CA LYS A 30 -0.85 -5.13 11.37
C LYS A 30 -0.77 -4.38 10.05
N ALA A 31 0.42 -4.33 9.47
CA ALA A 31 0.61 -3.88 8.11
C ALA A 31 1.49 -4.87 7.36
N ALA A 32 1.16 -5.10 6.10
CA ALA A 32 1.93 -5.95 5.22
C ALA A 32 1.93 -5.33 3.81
N PHE A 33 3.08 -5.33 3.17
CA PHE A 33 3.27 -4.83 1.82
C PHE A 33 3.82 -5.95 0.95
N GLY A 34 3.29 -6.11 -0.25
CA GLY A 34 3.80 -7.09 -1.19
C GLY A 34 2.83 -7.50 -2.29
N PRO A 35 3.34 -8.17 -3.33
CA PRO A 35 2.57 -8.53 -4.52
C PRO A 35 1.41 -9.49 -4.22
N GLN A 36 1.45 -10.22 -3.09
CA GLN A 36 0.36 -11.08 -2.64
C GLN A 36 -0.96 -10.32 -2.35
N PHE A 37 -0.89 -9.00 -2.10
CA PHE A 37 -2.05 -8.15 -1.89
C PHE A 37 -2.51 -7.44 -3.17
N GLY A 38 -1.84 -7.71 -4.30
CA GLY A 38 -2.07 -7.07 -5.59
C GLY A 38 -0.75 -6.55 -6.17
N SER A 39 -0.61 -6.61 -7.50
CA SER A 39 0.47 -5.93 -8.21
C SER A 39 0.10 -5.73 -9.67
N SER A 40 0.80 -4.81 -10.35
CA SER A 40 0.72 -4.66 -11.81
C SER A 40 1.29 -5.86 -12.60
N GLY A 41 1.90 -6.84 -11.92
CA GLY A 41 2.56 -7.99 -12.53
C GLY A 41 3.93 -8.28 -11.89
N PRO A 42 4.62 -9.34 -12.33
CA PRO A 42 5.98 -9.63 -11.88
C PRO A 42 6.89 -8.47 -12.25
N SER A 43 7.68 -7.99 -11.28
CA SER A 43 8.65 -6.93 -11.55
C SER A 43 9.64 -7.44 -12.59
N LYS A 44 9.83 -6.64 -13.64
CA LYS A 44 10.74 -6.99 -14.75
C LYS A 44 12.19 -6.59 -14.46
N ASN A 45 12.42 -5.88 -13.36
CA ASN A 45 13.72 -5.29 -13.04
C ASN A 45 14.52 -6.22 -12.13
N ALA A 46 15.85 -6.08 -12.16
CA ALA A 46 16.72 -6.87 -11.30
C ALA A 46 16.51 -6.49 -9.81
N PRO A 47 16.84 -7.40 -8.86
CA PRO A 47 16.83 -7.07 -7.45
C PRO A 47 17.73 -5.86 -7.15
N GLY A 48 17.14 -4.77 -6.66
CA GLY A 48 17.86 -3.52 -6.36
C GLY A 48 17.74 -2.42 -7.42
N GLU A 49 17.10 -2.70 -8.57
CA GLU A 49 16.75 -1.67 -9.54
C GLU A 49 15.43 -0.97 -9.18
N PRO A 50 15.26 0.31 -9.57
CA PRO A 50 14.00 1.00 -9.38
C PRO A 50 12.87 0.33 -10.16
N HIS A 51 11.69 0.31 -9.55
CA HIS A 51 10.45 -0.11 -10.19
C HIS A 51 10.16 0.70 -11.45
N ALA A 52 9.67 0.00 -12.47
CA ALA A 52 9.36 0.61 -13.76
C ALA A 52 8.19 1.60 -13.64
N LYS A 53 8.11 2.53 -14.58
CA LYS A 53 7.04 3.54 -14.57
C LYS A 53 5.67 2.88 -14.69
N GLY A 54 4.77 3.22 -13.78
CA GLY A 54 3.41 2.66 -13.71
C GLY A 54 3.31 1.31 -12.99
N GLU A 55 4.40 0.81 -12.38
CA GLU A 55 4.31 -0.34 -11.48
C GLU A 55 3.63 0.06 -10.16
N TRP A 56 2.73 -0.80 -9.69
CA TRP A 56 2.09 -0.66 -8.40
C TRP A 56 2.12 -1.98 -7.64
N ILE A 57 2.16 -1.88 -6.31
CA ILE A 57 2.13 -3.02 -5.39
C ILE A 57 1.07 -2.77 -4.32
N GLY A 58 0.40 -3.84 -3.93
CA GLY A 58 -0.61 -3.84 -2.89
C GLY A 58 0.00 -3.79 -1.49
N ALA A 59 -0.69 -3.11 -0.58
CA ALA A 59 -0.50 -3.28 0.85
C ALA A 59 -1.83 -3.62 1.52
N GLU A 60 -1.76 -4.29 2.65
CA GLU A 60 -2.88 -4.47 3.56
C GLU A 60 -2.52 -3.96 4.94
N ILE A 61 -3.49 -3.28 5.55
CA ILE A 61 -3.42 -2.91 6.95
C ILE A 61 -4.66 -3.43 7.68
N THR A 62 -4.46 -3.93 8.89
CA THR A 62 -5.53 -4.41 9.77
C THR A 62 -5.74 -3.41 10.89
N LEU A 63 -7.00 -3.05 11.10
CA LEU A 63 -7.43 -2.08 12.10
C LEU A 63 -8.45 -2.72 13.05
N GLN A 64 -8.50 -2.18 14.26
CA GLN A 64 -9.34 -2.72 15.33
C GLN A 64 -10.83 -2.62 14.98
N THR A 65 -11.27 -1.51 14.40
CA THR A 65 -12.69 -1.24 14.10
C THR A 65 -12.90 -0.86 12.62
N PRO A 66 -14.10 -1.12 12.05
CA PRO A 66 -14.44 -0.67 10.69
C PRO A 66 -14.46 0.85 10.53
N LEU A 67 -14.75 1.60 11.60
CA LEU A 67 -14.71 3.06 11.56
C LEU A 67 -13.27 3.57 11.33
N LEU A 68 -12.29 2.98 12.01
CA LEU A 68 -10.87 3.30 11.78
C LEU A 68 -10.44 2.95 10.36
N ALA A 69 -10.98 1.89 9.76
CA ALA A 69 -10.70 1.53 8.37
C ALA A 69 -11.15 2.62 7.39
N GLN A 70 -12.32 3.24 7.61
CA GLN A 70 -12.77 4.36 6.79
C GLN A 70 -11.86 5.59 6.93
N TYR A 71 -11.42 5.91 8.15
CA TYR A 71 -10.46 6.99 8.36
C TYR A 71 -9.10 6.71 7.70
N ALA A 72 -8.62 5.46 7.80
CA ALA A 72 -7.38 5.06 7.15
C ALA A 72 -7.48 5.19 5.63
N VAL A 73 -8.60 4.76 5.01
CA VAL A 73 -8.82 4.94 3.56
C VAL A 73 -8.63 6.40 3.16
N SER A 74 -9.30 7.33 3.82
CA SER A 74 -9.15 8.76 3.52
C SER A 74 -7.71 9.24 3.72
N HIS A 75 -7.08 8.86 4.84
CA HIS A 75 -5.69 9.21 5.15
C HIS A 75 -4.68 8.72 4.10
N TYR A 76 -4.89 7.54 3.53
CA TYR A 76 -4.02 7.02 2.49
C TYR A 76 -4.30 7.66 1.14
N LEU A 77 -5.56 7.87 0.77
CA LEU A 77 -5.92 8.52 -0.50
C LEU A 77 -5.40 9.96 -0.63
N GLU A 78 -5.14 10.65 0.49
CA GLU A 78 -4.49 11.97 0.48
C GLU A 78 -3.00 11.91 0.11
N GLN A 79 -2.37 10.73 0.11
CA GLN A 79 -0.96 10.56 -0.17
C GLN A 79 -0.71 10.35 -1.67
N ALA A 80 0.21 11.12 -2.24
CA ALA A 80 0.44 11.17 -3.69
C ALA A 80 0.79 9.83 -4.37
N ARG A 81 1.30 8.84 -3.61
CA ARG A 81 1.66 7.51 -4.13
C ARG A 81 0.55 6.48 -3.97
N VAL A 82 -0.50 6.77 -3.21
CA VAL A 82 -1.62 5.83 -3.07
C VAL A 82 -2.56 6.07 -4.24
N LEU A 83 -2.68 5.05 -5.08
CA LEU A 83 -3.55 5.05 -6.26
C LEU A 83 -4.99 4.71 -5.89
N ASP A 84 -5.16 3.88 -4.86
CA ASP A 84 -6.46 3.37 -4.45
C ASP A 84 -6.39 2.84 -3.01
N ALA A 85 -7.51 2.92 -2.29
CA ALA A 85 -7.63 2.40 -0.93
C ALA A 85 -9.08 1.97 -0.66
N ASP A 86 -9.26 0.71 -0.30
CA ASP A 86 -10.58 0.11 -0.08
C ASP A 86 -10.62 -0.71 1.21
N VAL A 87 -11.77 -0.71 1.88
CA VAL A 87 -12.03 -1.61 3.00
C VAL A 87 -12.40 -2.99 2.47
N VAL A 88 -11.61 -4.00 2.81
CA VAL A 88 -11.88 -5.42 2.54
C VAL A 88 -12.34 -6.09 3.83
N GLY A 89 -13.55 -6.65 3.80
CA GLY A 89 -14.21 -7.30 4.93
C GLY A 89 -14.84 -8.61 4.51
#